data_AF-A0A522E0E4-F1
#
_entry.id   AF-A0A522E0E4-F1
#
_cell.length_a   1.000
_cell.length_b   1.000
_cell.length_c   1.000
_cell.angle_alpha   90.00
_cell.angle_beta   90.00
_cell.angle_gamma   90.00
#
_symmetry.space_group_name_H-M   'P 1'
#
loop_
_entity.id
_entity.type
_entity.pdbx_description
1 polymer ?
#
loop_
_entity_poly.entity_id
_entity_poly.type
_entity_poly.pdbx_seq_one_letter_code
_entity_poly.pdbx_strand_id
1 'polypeptide(L)'
;MQLSITIKYFNPLLQIGLEDLRNAWLYSGKETPVKLSTVIHQGVLHYRIPGSGKRISYRTLKKGLIKKRITIPLPVQLLPF
;
A
#
# COMPACT_ATOMS: atom_id res chain seq x y z
N MET A 1 4.53 22.79 -4.77
CA MET A 1 5.20 21.51 -4.45
C MET A 1 4.17 20.39 -4.56
N GLN A 2 4.37 19.44 -5.47
CA GLN A 2 3.46 18.31 -5.66
C GLN A 2 4.01 17.12 -4.86
N LEU A 3 3.28 16.67 -3.83
CA LEU A 3 3.68 15.52 -3.03
C LEU A 3 3.41 14.25 -3.84
N SER A 4 4.41 13.40 -4.00
CA SER A 4 4.28 12.12 -4.71
C SER A 4 4.88 10.99 -3.90
N ILE A 5 4.24 9.82 -3.98
CA ILE A 5 4.72 8.59 -3.36
C ILE A 5 5.27 7.70 -4.46
N THR A 6 6.45 7.11 -4.23
CA THR A 6 7.04 6.15 -5.16
C THR A 6 6.93 4.75 -4.60
N ILE A 7 6.07 3.92 -5.20
CA ILE A 7 6.02 2.48 -4.96
C ILE A 7 7.24 1.84 -5.62
N LYS A 8 7.94 0.97 -4.88
CA LYS A 8 9.13 0.25 -5.35
C LYS A 8 8.82 -1.16 -5.82
N TYR A 9 7.82 -1.79 -5.22
CA TYR A 9 7.41 -3.15 -5.54
C TYR A 9 5.90 -3.25 -5.66
N PHE A 10 5.42 -4.12 -6.53
CA PHE A 10 4.00 -4.32 -6.79
C PHE A 10 3.68 -5.81 -6.87
N ASN A 11 2.63 -6.24 -6.19
CA ASN A 11 2.07 -7.58 -6.30
C ASN A 11 0.82 -7.54 -7.18
N PRO A 12 0.84 -8.11 -8.41
CA PRO A 12 -0.28 -8.05 -9.34
C PRO A 12 -1.46 -8.93 -8.92
N LEU A 13 -1.23 -10.03 -8.20
CA LEU A 13 -2.28 -10.95 -7.76
C LEU A 13 -3.15 -10.34 -6.66
N LEU A 14 -2.52 -9.59 -5.76
CA LEU A 14 -3.20 -8.93 -4.65
C LEU A 14 -3.52 -7.46 -4.95
N GLN A 15 -3.00 -6.93 -6.05
CA GLN A 15 -3.04 -5.51 -6.42
C GLN A 15 -2.48 -4.60 -5.33
N ILE A 16 -1.39 -5.00 -4.66
CA ILE A 16 -0.78 -4.22 -3.56
C ILE A 16 0.60 -3.73 -3.97
N GLY A 17 0.81 -2.42 -3.85
CA GLY A 17 2.12 -1.77 -3.93
C GLY A 17 2.77 -1.62 -2.57
N LEU A 18 4.10 -1.77 -2.53
CA LEU A 18 4.95 -1.44 -1.38
C LEU A 18 5.87 -0.27 -1.73
N GLU A 19 5.79 0.77 -0.90
CA GLU A 19 6.76 1.85 -0.84
C GLU A 19 7.96 1.43 0.03
N ASP A 20 7.65 0.92 1.21
CA ASP A 20 8.57 0.29 2.15
C ASP A 20 7.85 -0.87 2.87
N LEU A 21 8.50 -1.51 3.84
CA LEU A 21 7.90 -2.65 4.55
C LEU A 21 6.64 -2.25 5.35
N ARG A 22 6.55 -1.02 5.85
CA ARG A 22 5.47 -0.51 6.70
C ARG A 22 4.39 0.24 5.93
N ASN A 23 4.69 0.70 4.72
CA ASN A 23 3.82 1.49 3.85
C ASN A 23 3.42 0.65 2.63
N ALA A 24 2.20 0.15 2.69
CA ALA A 24 1.58 -0.64 1.63
C ALA A 24 0.31 0.04 1.12
N TRP A 25 0.03 -0.11 -0.16
CA TRP A 25 -1.02 0.59 -0.89
C TRP A 25 -1.82 -0.40 -1.74
N LEU A 26 -3.14 -0.42 -1.59
CA LEU A 26 -4.04 -1.27 -2.37
C LEU A 26 -4.58 -0.54 -3.58
N TYR A 27 -4.44 -1.15 -4.76
CA TYR A 27 -4.90 -0.67 -6.05
C TYR A 27 -6.17 -1.42 -6.47
N SER A 28 -7.27 -1.18 -5.76
CA SER A 28 -8.55 -1.88 -5.99
C SER A 28 -9.36 -1.29 -7.16
N GLY A 29 -8.72 -0.96 -8.28
CA GLY A 29 -9.38 -0.38 -9.47
C GLY A 29 -10.05 1.00 -9.25
N LYS A 30 -9.84 1.63 -8.09
CA LYS A 30 -10.28 3.00 -7.79
C LYS A 30 -9.23 4.00 -8.28
N GLU A 31 -9.66 5.21 -8.61
CA GLU A 31 -8.78 6.31 -9.04
C GLU A 31 -7.69 6.64 -8.01
N THR A 32 -7.98 6.44 -6.72
CA THR A 32 -7.04 6.68 -5.63
C THR A 32 -6.62 5.37 -4.94
N PRO A 33 -5.31 5.06 -4.89
CA PRO A 33 -4.80 3.93 -4.11
C PRO A 33 -5.09 4.11 -2.63
N VAL A 34 -5.47 3.03 -1.96
CA VAL A 34 -5.85 3.06 -0.55
C VAL A 34 -4.68 2.62 0.32
N LYS A 35 -4.26 3.45 1.28
CA LYS A 35 -3.20 3.08 2.23
C LYS A 35 -3.69 1.97 3.16
N LEU A 36 -2.89 0.90 3.27
CA LEU A 36 -3.13 -0.21 4.18
C LEU A 36 -2.57 0.10 5.56
N SER A 37 -3.23 -0.40 6.61
CA SER A 37 -2.71 -0.31 7.98
C SER A 37 -1.78 -1.48 8.23
N THR A 38 -0.58 -1.22 8.74
CA THR A 38 0.40 -2.26 9.05
C THR A 38 0.37 -2.57 10.54
N VAL A 39 0.23 -3.85 10.88
CA VAL A 39 0.18 -4.34 12.26
C VAL A 39 1.10 -5.54 12.39
N ILE A 40 1.86 -5.60 13.48
CA ILE A 40 2.63 -6.79 13.83
C ILE A 40 1.77 -7.61 14.80
N HIS A 41 1.51 -8.86 14.43
CA HIS A 41 0.74 -9.80 15.26
C HIS A 41 1.51 -11.11 15.34
N GLN A 42 1.81 -11.58 16.56
CA GLN A 42 2.60 -12.80 16.81
C GLN A 42 3.95 -12.81 16.05
N GLY A 43 4.64 -11.67 16.00
CA GLY A 43 5.93 -11.53 15.29
C GLY A 43 5.83 -11.51 13.76
N VAL A 44 4.62 -11.58 13.19
CA VAL A 44 4.38 -11.53 11.75
C VAL A 44 3.83 -10.17 11.36
N LEU A 45 4.35 -9.62 10.26
CA LEU A 45 3.85 -8.39 9.67
C LEU A 45 2.57 -8.66 8.87
N HIS A 46 1.50 -7.97 9.21
CA HIS A 46 0.22 -8.03 8.53
C HIS A 46 -0.20 -6.66 8.02
N TYR A 47 -0.78 -6.64 6.82
CA TYR A 47 -1.43 -5.49 6.22
C TYR A 47 -2.94 -5.68 6.32
N ARG A 48 -3.63 -4.70 6.90
CA ARG A 48 -5.08 -4.68 7.05
C ARG A 48 -5.67 -3.71 6.04
N ILE A 49 -6.69 -4.19 5.33
CA ILE A 49 -7.44 -3.38 4.37
C ILE A 49 -8.45 -2.53 5.17
N PRO A 50 -8.41 -1.18 5.08
CA PRO A 50 -9.38 -0.35 5.78
C PRO A 50 -10.80 -0.64 5.27
N GLY A 51 -11.77 -0.68 6.17
CA GLY A 51 -13.15 -1.08 5.86
C GLY A 51 -13.37 -2.59 5.71
N SER A 52 -12.32 -3.41 5.76
CA SER A 52 -12.43 -4.88 5.72
C SER A 52 -11.78 -5.54 6.94
N GLY A 53 -12.33 -6.68 7.35
CA GLY A 53 -11.69 -7.57 8.33
C GLY A 53 -10.47 -8.32 7.76
N LYS A 54 -10.23 -8.23 6.44
CA LYS A 54 -9.19 -8.99 5.76
C LYS A 54 -7.79 -8.51 6.14
N ARG A 55 -6.93 -9.47 6.49
CA ARG A 55 -5.51 -9.28 6.80
C ARG A 55 -4.67 -10.07 5.81
N ILE A 56 -3.58 -9.47 5.34
CA ILE A 56 -2.66 -10.08 4.39
C ILE A 56 -1.29 -10.11 5.06
N SER A 57 -0.73 -11.30 5.25
CA SER A 57 0.63 -11.41 5.80
C SER A 57 1.67 -10.95 4.76
N TYR A 58 2.77 -10.37 5.23
CA TYR A 58 3.91 -10.05 4.37
C TYR A 58 4.46 -11.29 3.65
N ARG A 59 4.44 -12.46 4.31
CA ARG A 59 4.86 -13.72 3.70
C ARG A 59 4.04 -14.07 2.45
N THR A 60 2.71 -13.88 2.52
CA THR A 60 1.82 -14.09 1.36
C THR A 60 2.09 -13.05 0.28
N LEU A 61 2.23 -11.79 0.68
CA LEU A 61 2.44 -10.68 -0.25
C LEU A 61 3.78 -10.79 -0.99
N LYS A 62 4.84 -11.22 -0.31
CA LYS A 62 6.19 -11.38 -0.87
C LYS A 62 6.24 -12.38 -2.04
N LYS A 63 5.39 -13.41 -2.05
CA LYS A 63 5.38 -14.45 -3.10
C LYS A 63 5.09 -13.94 -4.51
N GLY A 64 4.44 -12.77 -4.64
CA GLY A 64 4.10 -12.17 -5.93
C GLY A 64 4.71 -10.78 -6.14
N LEU A 65 5.69 -10.36 -5.33
CA LEU A 65 6.29 -9.03 -5.47
C LEU A 65 7.15 -8.94 -6.73
N ILE A 66 6.84 -7.98 -7.57
CA ILE A 66 7.60 -7.61 -8.75
C ILE A 66 8.19 -6.21 -8.50
N LYS A 67 9.45 -5.99 -8.88
CA LYS A 67 10.05 -4.66 -8.82
C LYS A 67 9.41 -3.77 -9.89
N LYS A 68 8.68 -2.75 -9.46
CA LYS A 68 7.96 -1.84 -10.35
C LYS A 68 7.92 -0.47 -9.71
N ARG A 69 8.39 0.55 -10.43
CA ARG A 69 8.29 1.95 -10.00
C ARG A 69 6.95 2.51 -10.43
N ILE A 70 6.11 2.88 -9.45
CA ILE A 70 4.83 3.54 -9.70
C ILE A 70 4.80 4.81 -8.86
N THR A 71 4.58 5.96 -9.51
CA THR A 71 4.46 7.25 -8.83
C THR A 71 2.99 7.56 -8.63
N ILE A 72 2.55 7.68 -7.38
CA ILE A 72 1.20 8.11 -7.03
C ILE A 72 1.25 9.60 -6.70
N PRO A 73 0.52 10.46 -7.42
CA PRO A 73 0.35 11.86 -7.02
C PRO A 73 -0.60 11.94 -5.82
N LEU A 74 -0.18 12.60 -4.74
CA LEU A 74 -1.06 12.89 -3.62
C LEU A 74 -1.82 14.20 -3.87
N PRO A 75 -3.14 14.24 -3.62
CA PRO A 75 -3.88 15.49 -3.67
C PRO A 75 -3.39 16.41 -2.54
N VAL A 76 -2.99 17.63 -2.90
CA VAL A 76 -2.63 18.65 -1.92
C VAL A 76 -3.93 19.19 -1.33
N GLN A 77 -4.32 18.73 -0.15
CA GLN A 77 -5.36 19.41 0.63
C GLN A 77 -4.74 20.66 1.23
N LEU A 78 -5.00 21.80 0.62
CA LEU A 78 -4.76 23.11 1.24
C LEU A 78 -5.71 23.20 2.45
N LEU A 79 -5.18 23.22 3.67
CA LEU A 79 -5.97 23.54 4.85
C LEU A 79 -6.50 24.97 4.72
N PRO A 80 -7.78 25.25 5.02
CA PRO A 80 -8.24 26.62 5.17
C PRO A 80 -7.58 27.21 6.41
N PHE A 81 -6.88 28.33 6.23
CA PHE A 81 -6.34 29.17 7.30
C PHE A 81 -7.43 30.07 7.87
#